data_AF-A0A9X2X393-F1
#
_entry.id   AF-A0A9X2X393-F1
#
_cell.length_a   1.000
_cell.length_b   1.000
_cell.length_c   1.000
_cell.angle_alpha   90.00
_cell.angle_beta   90.00
_cell.angle_gamma   90.00
#
_symmetry.space_group_name_H-M   'P 1'
#
loop_
_entity.id
_entity.type
_entity.pdbx_description
1 polymer ?
#
loop_
_entity_poly.entity_id
_entity_poly.type
_entity_poly.pdbx_seq_one_letter_code
_entity_poly.pdbx_strand_id
1 'polypeptide(L)'
;MAKTPLDPHGQPVTRQLSLPRKKLISILILMIVSSVSYAKDCNQEEAKDEWRNLEQKKVVGGVGFINKLPTVSVDESTWRQVSYGARVGLVELLDCIVMGPEESFTKIQVVNFGGRPLAVWDAISREFDFK
;
A
#
# COMPACT_ATOMS: atom_id res chain seq x y z
N MET A 1 41.05 -33.07 22.67
CA MET A 1 41.19 -31.66 23.09
C MET A 1 41.85 -30.90 21.94
N ALA A 2 41.11 -30.03 21.23
CA ALA A 2 41.62 -29.34 20.04
C ALA A 2 42.35 -28.05 20.44
N LYS A 3 43.59 -27.89 19.97
CA LYS A 3 44.47 -26.75 20.28
C LYS A 3 44.20 -25.63 19.27
N THR A 4 43.75 -24.47 19.75
CA THR A 4 43.44 -23.30 18.92
C THR A 4 44.72 -22.76 18.27
N PRO A 5 44.75 -22.52 16.94
CA PRO A 5 45.91 -21.93 16.29
C PRO A 5 46.07 -20.46 16.72
N LEU A 6 47.29 -20.11 17.13
CA LEU A 6 47.72 -18.76 17.49
C LEU A 6 48.58 -18.20 16.35
N ASP A 7 48.51 -16.90 16.14
CA ASP A 7 49.38 -16.19 15.20
C ASP A 7 50.83 -16.06 15.77
N PRO A 8 51.83 -15.56 15.01
CA PRO A 8 53.20 -15.46 15.51
C PRO A 8 53.39 -14.47 16.68
N HIS A 9 52.34 -13.73 17.05
CA HIS A 9 52.32 -12.82 18.19
C HIS A 9 51.48 -13.36 19.38
N GLY A 10 51.01 -14.61 19.30
CA GLY A 10 50.29 -15.27 20.39
C GLY A 10 48.84 -14.83 20.55
N GLN A 11 48.24 -14.21 19.53
CA GLN A 11 46.82 -13.83 19.55
C GLN A 11 45.95 -14.91 18.89
N PRO A 12 44.73 -15.17 19.41
CA PRO A 12 43.80 -16.09 18.81
C PRO A 12 43.36 -15.57 17.44
N VAL A 13 43.50 -16.41 16.41
CA VAL A 13 43.14 -16.05 15.02
C VAL A 13 41.62 -15.91 14.92
N THR A 14 41.12 -14.69 15.05
CA THR A 14 39.72 -14.36 14.82
C THR A 14 39.48 -14.37 13.30
N ARG A 15 38.92 -15.46 12.76
CA ARG A 15 38.44 -15.49 11.37
C ARG A 15 37.31 -14.47 11.22
N GLN A 16 37.63 -13.27 10.74
CA GLN A 16 36.60 -12.35 10.28
C GLN A 16 35.91 -12.96 9.05
N LEU A 17 34.67 -13.38 9.23
CA LEU A 17 33.74 -13.71 8.16
C LEU A 17 33.48 -12.43 7.35
N SER A 18 34.29 -12.24 6.31
CA SER A 18 34.07 -11.27 5.23
C SER A 18 32.81 -11.67 4.46
N LEU A 19 31.65 -11.18 4.90
CA LEU A 19 30.43 -11.23 4.13
C LEU A 19 30.48 -10.19 3.01
N PRO A 20 30.18 -10.54 1.76
CA PRO A 20 30.21 -9.61 0.64
C PRO A 20 29.18 -8.49 0.85
N ARG A 21 29.66 -7.24 0.96
CA ARG A 21 28.89 -5.99 1.17
C ARG A 21 27.71 -5.76 0.20
N LYS A 22 27.54 -6.57 -0.84
CA LYS A 22 26.52 -6.38 -1.89
C LYS A 22 25.22 -7.18 -1.69
N LYS A 23 25.08 -7.98 -0.63
CA LYS A 23 23.87 -8.80 -0.38
C LYS A 23 23.19 -8.55 0.98
N LEU A 24 23.46 -7.42 1.61
CA LEU A 24 22.95 -7.08 2.96
C LEU A 24 21.93 -5.93 2.99
N ILE A 25 21.53 -5.40 1.83
CA ILE A 25 20.50 -4.34 1.72
C ILE A 25 19.11 -4.92 1.43
N SER A 26 18.99 -6.20 1.09
CA SER A 26 17.71 -6.81 0.67
C SER A 26 16.85 -7.40 1.80
N ILE A 27 17.23 -7.28 3.07
CA ILE A 27 16.50 -7.93 4.18
C ILE A 27 15.78 -6.92 5.09
N LEU A 28 15.94 -5.60 4.89
CA LEU A 28 15.31 -4.59 5.76
C LEU A 28 13.97 -4.02 5.24
N ILE A 29 13.45 -4.52 4.12
CA ILE A 29 12.18 -4.05 3.51
C ILE A 29 11.19 -5.21 3.46
N LEU A 30 10.86 -5.82 4.60
CA LEU A 30 9.86 -6.89 4.65
C LEU A 30 9.14 -6.99 6.00
N MET A 31 8.86 -5.86 6.67
CA MET A 31 8.08 -5.85 7.91
C MET A 31 7.23 -4.58 8.07
N ILE A 32 6.49 -4.18 7.03
CA ILE A 32 5.36 -3.25 7.19
C ILE A 32 4.21 -3.71 6.28
N VAL A 33 3.57 -4.81 6.64
CA VAL A 33 2.18 -5.06 6.22
C VAL A 33 1.46 -5.63 7.42
N SER A 34 1.34 -4.80 8.47
CA SER A 34 0.40 -5.08 9.55
C SER A 34 -0.99 -4.90 8.97
N SER A 35 -1.73 -5.99 8.97
CA SER A 35 -3.10 -6.16 8.51
C SER A 35 -4.00 -5.07 9.09
N VAL A 36 -4.44 -4.12 8.26
CA VAL A 36 -5.46 -3.19 8.69
C VAL A 36 -6.83 -3.77 8.33
N SER A 37 -7.50 -4.29 9.35
CA SER A 37 -8.91 -4.65 9.30
C SER A 37 -9.75 -3.36 9.38
N TYR A 38 -9.91 -2.65 8.26
CA TYR A 38 -10.63 -1.36 8.18
C TYR A 38 -12.17 -1.45 8.19
N ALA A 39 -12.75 -2.59 8.55
CA ALA A 39 -14.16 -2.84 8.23
C ALA A 39 -15.20 -2.42 9.29
N LYS A 40 -14.83 -1.76 10.41
CA LYS A 40 -15.84 -1.40 11.43
C LYS A 40 -15.73 -0.05 12.15
N ASP A 41 -14.61 0.64 12.06
CA ASP A 41 -14.45 1.96 12.68
C ASP A 41 -13.91 2.94 11.63
N CYS A 42 -14.77 3.36 10.71
CA CYS A 42 -14.47 4.49 9.82
C CYS A 42 -14.41 5.76 10.67
N ASN A 43 -13.20 6.20 11.04
CA ASN A 43 -12.98 7.55 11.55
C ASN A 43 -12.88 8.51 10.37
N GLN A 44 -13.97 9.22 10.09
CA GLN A 44 -14.08 10.08 8.90
C GLN A 44 -13.07 11.24 8.91
N GLU A 45 -12.64 11.73 10.08
CA GLU A 45 -11.64 12.81 10.17
C GLU A 45 -10.25 12.30 9.76
N GLU A 46 -9.82 11.17 10.33
CA GLU A 46 -8.56 10.52 9.95
C GLU A 46 -8.55 10.12 8.48
N ALA A 47 -9.68 9.63 7.97
CA ALA A 47 -9.82 9.26 6.56
C ALA A 47 -9.69 10.47 5.63
N LYS A 48 -10.22 11.63 6.01
CA LYS A 48 -10.06 12.89 5.26
C LYS A 48 -8.61 13.36 5.24
N ASP A 49 -7.89 13.23 6.36
CA ASP A 49 -6.47 13.59 6.44
C ASP A 49 -5.60 12.65 5.60
N GLU A 50 -5.88 11.34 5.63
CA GLU A 50 -5.21 10.37 4.77
C GLU A 50 -5.49 10.66 3.29
N TRP A 51 -6.74 10.94 2.94
CA TRP A 51 -7.13 11.32 1.58
C TRP A 51 -6.36 12.56 1.10
N ARG A 52 -6.31 13.61 1.92
CA ARG A 52 -5.57 14.84 1.61
C ARG A 52 -4.08 14.59 1.41
N ASN A 53 -3.49 13.67 2.16
CA ASN A 53 -2.09 13.27 1.98
C ASN A 53 -1.88 12.57 0.62
N LEU A 54 -2.81 11.71 0.20
CA LEU A 54 -2.76 11.05 -1.11
C LEU A 54 -2.89 12.05 -2.26
N GLU A 55 -3.74 13.08 -2.12
CA GLU A 55 -3.87 14.18 -3.07
C GLU A 55 -2.58 15.02 -3.15
N GLN A 56 -2.01 15.39 -2.00
CA GLN A 56 -0.74 16.13 -1.95
C GLN A 56 0.42 15.37 -2.61
N LYS A 57 0.43 14.04 -2.47
CA LYS A 57 1.38 13.14 -3.13
C LYS A 57 1.08 12.88 -4.60
N LYS A 58 -0.02 13.43 -5.14
CA LYS A 58 -0.51 13.20 -6.50
C LYS A 58 -0.74 11.71 -6.82
N VAL A 59 -1.07 10.92 -5.80
CA VAL A 59 -1.54 9.54 -5.99
C VAL A 59 -2.99 9.54 -6.43
N VAL A 60 -3.76 10.47 -5.85
CA VAL A 60 -5.17 10.71 -6.13
C VAL A 60 -5.32 12.12 -6.69
N GLY A 61 -6.17 12.27 -7.71
CA GLY A 61 -6.49 13.54 -8.36
C GLY A 61 -7.82 14.13 -7.91
N GLY A 62 -8.61 13.36 -7.16
CA GLY A 62 -9.87 13.77 -6.58
C GLY A 62 -10.96 12.71 -6.72
N VAL A 63 -12.17 13.09 -6.27
CA VAL A 63 -13.39 12.29 -6.31
C VAL A 63 -14.46 12.98 -7.14
N GLY A 64 -15.36 12.20 -7.73
CA GLY A 64 -16.51 12.72 -8.45
C GLY A 64 -17.49 11.62 -8.82
N PHE A 65 -18.34 11.88 -9.81
CA PHE A 65 -19.27 10.90 -10.34
C PHE A 65 -19.14 10.82 -11.87
N ILE A 66 -18.98 9.61 -12.40
CA ILE A 66 -19.02 9.32 -13.83
C ILE A 66 -20.10 8.27 -14.05
N ASN A 67 -21.06 8.53 -14.95
CA ASN A 67 -22.16 7.61 -15.23
C ASN A 67 -22.93 7.16 -13.97
N LYS A 68 -23.12 8.07 -13.01
CA LYS A 68 -23.75 7.81 -11.69
C LYS A 68 -22.98 6.86 -10.77
N LEU A 69 -21.73 6.53 -11.09
CA LEU A 69 -20.85 5.78 -10.21
C LEU A 69 -19.92 6.74 -9.47
N PRO A 70 -19.77 6.61 -8.14
CA PRO A 70 -18.72 7.32 -7.43
C PRO A 70 -17.38 6.91 -8.03
N THR A 71 -16.55 7.90 -8.33
CA THR A 71 -15.34 7.73 -9.11
C THR A 71 -14.16 8.39 -8.42
N VAL A 72 -13.05 7.66 -8.30
CA VAL A 72 -11.74 8.19 -7.90
C VAL A 72 -10.82 8.27 -9.12
N SER A 73 -10.15 9.41 -9.25
CA SER A 73 -9.10 9.62 -10.24
C SER A 73 -7.74 9.36 -9.61
N VAL A 74 -6.91 8.50 -10.21
CA VAL A 74 -5.60 8.09 -9.66
C VAL A 74 -4.46 8.24 -10.67
N ASP A 75 -3.24 8.33 -10.16
CA ASP A 75 -2.05 8.16 -10.98
C ASP A 75 -1.93 6.69 -11.40
N GLU A 76 -2.03 6.42 -12.70
CA GLU A 76 -2.06 5.05 -13.23
C GLU A 76 -0.74 4.30 -12.99
N SER A 77 0.38 5.02 -13.01
CA SER A 77 1.70 4.41 -12.78
C SER A 77 1.80 3.88 -11.35
N THR A 78 1.30 4.64 -10.38
CA THR A 78 1.23 4.27 -8.97
C THR A 78 0.22 3.14 -8.77
N TRP A 79 -0.98 3.26 -9.35
CA TRP A 79 -2.04 2.25 -9.25
C TRP A 79 -1.57 0.84 -9.66
N ARG A 80 -0.83 0.75 -10.77
CA ARG A 80 -0.31 -0.53 -11.27
C ARG A 80 0.76 -1.15 -10.37
N GLN A 81 1.49 -0.34 -9.60
CA GLN A 81 2.60 -0.79 -8.75
C GLN A 81 2.16 -1.16 -7.33
N VAL A 82 1.08 -0.56 -6.82
CA VAL A 82 0.59 -0.86 -5.48
C VAL A 82 -0.07 -2.25 -5.40
N SER A 83 -0.02 -2.84 -4.21
CA SER A 83 -0.62 -4.15 -3.94
C SER A 83 -2.15 -4.10 -4.06
N TYR A 84 -2.77 -5.27 -4.26
CA TYR A 84 -4.23 -5.39 -4.24
C TYR A 84 -4.85 -4.82 -2.95
N GLY A 85 -4.25 -5.11 -1.78
CA GLY A 85 -4.71 -4.57 -0.51
C GLY A 85 -4.69 -3.04 -0.44
N ALA A 86 -3.66 -2.40 -1.00
CA ALA A 86 -3.61 -0.93 -1.07
C ALA A 86 -4.69 -0.36 -2.01
N ARG A 87 -5.02 -1.06 -3.10
CA ARG A 87 -6.13 -0.68 -3.99
C ARG A 87 -7.48 -0.76 -3.30
N VAL A 88 -7.71 -1.84 -2.53
CA VAL A 88 -8.91 -2.01 -1.70
C VAL A 88 -8.98 -0.91 -0.64
N GLY A 89 -7.88 -0.66 0.08
CA GLY A 89 -7.81 0.39 1.08
C GLY A 89 -8.15 1.77 0.52
N LEU A 90 -7.73 2.09 -0.72
CA LEU A 90 -8.09 3.36 -1.36
C LEU A 90 -9.60 3.52 -1.60
N VAL A 91 -10.27 2.46 -2.10
CA VAL A 91 -11.71 2.54 -2.37
C VAL A 91 -12.54 2.47 -1.09
N GLU A 92 -12.09 1.74 -0.06
CA GLU A 92 -12.69 1.77 1.28
C GLU A 92 -12.48 3.13 1.96
N LEU A 93 -11.33 3.76 1.77
CA LEU A 93 -11.08 5.12 2.23
C LEU A 93 -12.05 6.11 1.58
N LEU A 94 -12.25 6.01 0.26
CA LEU A 94 -13.25 6.81 -0.46
C LEU A 94 -14.66 6.61 0.13
N ASP A 95 -15.03 5.35 0.32
CA ASP A 95 -16.33 4.97 0.87
C ASP A 95 -16.56 5.62 2.24
N CYS A 96 -15.57 5.49 3.13
CA CYS A 96 -15.58 6.09 4.45
C CYS A 96 -15.69 7.62 4.41
N ILE A 97 -14.94 8.33 3.56
CA ILE A 97 -15.01 9.80 3.52
C ILE A 97 -16.34 10.32 2.97
N VAL A 98 -16.99 9.62 2.03
CA VAL A 98 -18.23 10.09 1.39
C VAL A 98 -19.48 9.59 2.09
N MET A 99 -19.55 8.29 2.38
CA MET A 99 -20.74 7.65 2.94
C MET A 99 -20.72 7.63 4.48
N GLY A 100 -19.54 7.68 5.09
CA GLY A 100 -19.39 7.57 6.55
C GLY A 100 -19.42 6.12 7.04
N PRO A 101 -19.57 5.89 8.36
CA PRO A 101 -19.44 4.56 8.95
C PRO A 101 -20.67 3.65 8.78
N GLU A 102 -21.84 4.21 8.47
CA GLU A 102 -23.11 3.45 8.43
C GLU A 102 -23.53 3.04 7.01
N GLU A 103 -22.94 3.64 5.98
CA GLU A 103 -23.32 3.44 4.60
C GLU A 103 -22.11 3.08 3.74
N SER A 104 -22.37 2.43 2.60
CA SER A 104 -21.34 2.02 1.66
C SER A 104 -21.87 2.07 0.23
N PHE A 105 -21.02 2.49 -0.70
CA PHE A 105 -21.27 2.39 -2.12
C PHE A 105 -21.22 0.94 -2.57
N THR A 106 -22.20 0.54 -3.39
CA THR A 106 -22.17 -0.78 -4.01
C THR A 106 -21.02 -0.93 -5.00
N LYS A 107 -20.71 0.14 -5.74
CA LYS A 107 -19.67 0.13 -6.77
C LYS A 107 -18.91 1.44 -6.78
N ILE A 108 -17.60 1.36 -6.97
CA ILE A 108 -16.71 2.51 -7.10
C ILE A 108 -15.89 2.36 -8.38
N GLN A 109 -15.89 3.37 -9.24
CA GLN A 109 -15.07 3.39 -10.45
C GLN A 109 -13.69 4.01 -10.15
N VAL A 110 -12.64 3.39 -10.68
CA VAL A 110 -11.28 3.95 -10.66
C VAL A 110 -10.91 4.34 -12.07
N VAL A 111 -10.53 5.60 -12.26
CA VAL A 111 -10.04 6.13 -13.53
C VAL A 111 -8.63 6.69 -13.37
N ASN A 112 -7.87 6.80 -14.47
CA ASN A 112 -6.65 7.59 -14.42
C ASN A 112 -6.95 9.10 -14.48
N PHE A 113 -5.92 9.94 -14.34
CA PHE A 113 -6.07 11.40 -14.45
C PHE A 113 -6.62 11.90 -15.80
N GLY A 114 -6.59 11.09 -16.86
CA GLY A 114 -7.23 11.38 -18.15
C GLY A 114 -8.69 10.91 -18.24
N GLY A 115 -9.26 10.37 -17.16
CA GLY A 115 -10.64 9.84 -17.13
C GLY A 115 -10.81 8.46 -17.76
N ARG A 116 -9.72 7.78 -18.16
CA ARG A 116 -9.80 6.41 -18.70
C ARG A 116 -10.09 5.43 -17.55
N PRO A 117 -11.12 4.57 -17.66
CA PRO A 117 -11.37 3.52 -16.68
C PRO A 117 -10.20 2.57 -16.51
N LEU A 118 -9.85 2.27 -15.27
CA LEU A 118 -8.81 1.30 -14.88
C LEU A 118 -9.42 0.07 -14.19
N ALA A 119 -10.42 0.29 -13.33
CA ALA A 119 -11.12 -0.78 -12.64
C ALA A 119 -12.48 -0.32 -12.14
N VAL A 120 -13.34 -1.28 -11.80
CA VAL A 120 -14.54 -1.05 -10.99
C VAL A 120 -14.45 -1.95 -9.76
N TRP A 121 -14.52 -1.36 -8.58
CA TRP A 121 -14.67 -2.07 -7.31
C TRP A 121 -16.13 -2.44 -7.10
N ASP A 122 -16.40 -3.69 -6.74
CA ASP A 122 -17.70 -4.15 -6.27
C ASP A 122 -17.62 -4.45 -4.77
N ALA A 123 -18.30 -3.64 -3.96
CA ALA A 123 -18.25 -3.77 -2.51
C ALA A 123 -18.99 -5.02 -1.99
N ILE A 124 -19.90 -5.61 -2.79
CA ILE A 124 -20.64 -6.82 -2.43
C ILE A 124 -19.71 -8.03 -2.55
N SER A 125 -19.04 -8.20 -3.70
CA SER A 125 -18.10 -9.31 -3.89
C SER A 125 -16.71 -9.04 -3.33
N ARG A 126 -16.40 -7.78 -3.01
CA ARG A 126 -15.07 -7.29 -2.59
C ARG A 126 -13.98 -7.58 -3.62
N GLU A 127 -14.33 -7.41 -4.90
CA GLU A 127 -13.45 -7.68 -6.04
C GLU A 127 -13.34 -6.48 -6.98
N PHE A 128 -12.19 -6.39 -7.66
CA PHE A 128 -11.99 -5.45 -8.76
C PHE A 128 -12.21 -6.12 -10.12
N ASP A 129 -13.05 -5.50 -10.94
CA ASP A 129 -13.14 -5.74 -12.38
C ASP A 129 -12.20 -4.79 -13.12
N PHE A 130 -10.98 -5.25 -13.45
CA PHE A 130 -9.94 -4.47 -14.13
C PHE A 130 -10.22 -4.32 -15.64
N LYS A 131 -9.87 -3.17 -16.21
CA LYS A 131 -10.10 -2.80 -17.63
C LYS A 131 -8.82 -2.62 -18.44
#